data_AF-A0A7Y6YGN7-F1
#
_entry.id   AF-A0A7Y6YGN7-F1
#
_cell.length_a   1.000
_cell.length_b   1.000
_cell.length_c   1.000
_cell.angle_alpha   90.00
_cell.angle_beta   90.00
_cell.angle_gamma   90.00
#
_symmetry.space_group_name_H-M   'P 1'
#
loop_
_entity.id
_entity.type
_entity.pdbx_description
1 polymer ?
#
loop_
_entity_poly.entity_id
_entity_poly.type
_entity_poly.pdbx_seq_one_letter_code
_entity_poly.pdbx_strand_id
1 'polypeptide(L)'
;MKFYALLSLMMASCFGFSQEENLGTPSLIGKYVASHYYGDFRSMELKSDSTFEYFDSNGMLKDQTSYGIWWVEGNELYLDGYDRPKPTVEPSYECQCGETESNDSLNFLIIDEYHEPLFQVACVVNHEDSNLYYASSDFDGLLQIPMIDSATHIDIKGGPWLRIAIPMTDTCCSYTVTLTEIDQFHYFNREVWSFIPGKLYDPDDHPTAFWYDADKPYYLKEELVPFVRFFHNMNYWIRHSRF
;
A
#
# COMPACT_ATOMS: atom_id res chain seq x y z
N MET A 1 19.18 44.96 57.43
CA MET A 1 17.81 44.44 57.27
C MET A 1 17.10 44.85 55.98
N LYS A 2 17.39 46.02 55.36
CA LYS A 2 16.70 46.44 54.11
C LYS A 2 17.13 45.70 52.83
N PHE A 3 18.26 45.00 52.82
CA PHE A 3 18.77 44.31 51.63
C PHE A 3 18.14 42.93 51.39
N TYR A 4 17.76 42.23 52.46
CA TYR A 4 17.16 40.89 52.37
C TYR A 4 15.73 40.93 51.79
N ALA A 5 15.00 42.01 52.01
CA ALA A 5 13.64 42.19 51.48
C ALA A 5 13.60 42.38 49.95
N LEU A 6 14.68 42.90 49.35
CA LEU A 6 14.77 43.08 47.90
C LEU A 6 15.12 41.76 47.19
N LEU A 7 15.96 40.93 47.82
CA LEU A 7 16.37 39.64 47.28
C LEU A 7 15.23 38.61 47.30
N SER A 8 14.36 38.66 48.32
CA SER A 8 13.17 37.81 48.38
C SER A 8 12.09 38.18 47.35
N LEU A 9 12.02 39.45 46.93
CA LEU A 9 11.09 39.89 45.88
C LEU A 9 11.55 39.46 44.47
N MET A 10 12.87 39.44 44.19
CA MET A 10 13.38 38.97 42.89
C MET A 10 13.28 37.44 42.73
N MET A 11 13.38 36.68 43.83
CA MET A 11 13.17 35.22 43.78
C MET A 11 11.70 34.88 43.53
N ALA A 12 10.76 35.66 44.07
CA ALA A 12 9.32 35.44 43.86
C ALA A 12 8.88 35.72 42.40
N SER A 13 9.54 36.63 41.68
CA SER A 13 9.24 36.90 40.27
C SER A 13 9.78 35.83 39.31
N CYS A 14 10.71 34.97 39.74
CA CYS A 14 11.17 33.83 38.94
C CYS A 14 10.26 32.59 39.07
N PHE A 15 9.36 32.56 40.06
CA PHE A 15 8.25 31.60 40.13
C PHE A 15 6.99 32.19 39.52
N GLY A 16 7.15 32.91 38.40
CA GLY A 16 6.05 33.15 37.47
C GLY A 16 5.54 31.78 37.05
N PHE A 17 4.46 31.38 37.70
CA PHE A 17 3.63 30.25 37.36
C PHE A 17 3.32 30.43 35.87
N SER A 18 4.08 29.74 35.03
CA SER A 18 3.64 29.38 33.70
C SER A 18 2.32 28.68 33.96
N GLN A 19 1.21 29.40 33.78
CA GLN A 19 0.00 28.73 33.37
C GLN A 19 0.45 27.98 32.12
N GLU A 20 0.73 26.68 32.28
CA GLU A 20 0.38 25.75 31.22
C GLU A 20 -1.06 26.11 30.93
N GLU A 21 -1.25 26.96 29.91
CA GLU A 21 -2.47 26.88 29.15
C GLU A 21 -2.62 25.39 28.93
N ASN A 22 -3.67 24.83 29.54
CA ASN A 22 -4.22 23.56 29.16
C ASN A 22 -4.76 23.79 27.73
N LEU A 23 -3.84 24.04 26.79
CA LEU A 23 -3.93 23.72 25.39
C LEU A 23 -4.17 22.23 25.43
N GLY A 24 -5.46 21.89 25.59
CA GLY A 24 -5.92 20.57 25.95
C GLY A 24 -5.10 19.59 25.16
N THR A 25 -4.39 18.71 25.87
CA THR A 25 -3.53 17.68 25.29
C THR A 25 -4.23 17.20 24.04
N PRO A 26 -3.69 17.44 22.82
CA PRO A 26 -4.38 17.11 21.59
C PRO A 26 -4.92 15.71 21.75
N SER A 27 -6.24 15.60 21.70
CA SER A 27 -6.92 14.36 21.95
C SER A 27 -6.29 13.34 21.02
N LEU A 28 -5.65 12.32 21.58
CA LEU A 28 -5.09 11.22 20.82
C LEU A 28 -6.14 10.57 19.91
N ILE A 29 -7.42 10.72 20.28
CA ILE A 29 -8.57 10.32 19.47
C ILE A 29 -8.66 11.21 18.23
N GLY A 30 -8.66 10.57 17.07
CA GLY A 30 -8.89 11.19 15.78
C GLY A 30 -8.15 10.47 14.66
N LYS A 31 -8.22 11.07 13.47
CA LYS A 31 -7.59 10.54 12.27
C LYS A 31 -6.23 11.16 12.05
N TYR A 32 -5.26 10.32 11.73
CA TYR A 32 -3.90 10.67 11.40
C TYR A 32 -3.62 10.21 9.98
N VAL A 33 -2.95 11.03 9.18
CA VAL A 33 -2.65 10.72 7.78
C VAL A 33 -1.16 10.85 7.50
N ALA A 34 -0.64 9.91 6.72
CA ALA A 34 0.67 9.96 6.11
C ALA A 34 0.47 9.89 4.59
N SER A 35 0.91 10.93 3.89
CA SER A 35 0.90 10.96 2.43
C SER A 35 2.33 10.92 1.93
N HIS A 36 2.64 9.93 1.10
CA HIS A 36 3.92 9.84 0.41
C HIS A 36 3.81 10.33 -1.02
N TYR A 37 4.96 10.53 -1.66
CA TYR A 37 5.01 10.73 -3.12
C TYR A 37 4.51 9.46 -3.82
N TYR A 38 3.84 9.61 -4.98
CA TYR A 38 3.39 8.52 -5.87
C TYR A 38 2.09 7.77 -5.55
N GLY A 39 1.17 8.37 -4.78
CA GLY A 39 -0.16 7.79 -4.57
C GLY A 39 -0.23 6.77 -3.43
N ASP A 40 0.89 6.57 -2.73
CA ASP A 40 0.93 5.86 -1.47
C ASP A 40 0.26 6.72 -0.38
N PHE A 41 -0.80 6.18 0.22
CA PHE A 41 -1.60 6.85 1.22
C PHE A 41 -1.85 5.93 2.40
N ARG A 42 -1.50 6.39 3.60
CA ARG A 42 -1.77 5.70 4.84
C ARG A 42 -2.57 6.57 5.79
N SER A 43 -3.48 5.96 6.54
CA SER A 43 -4.15 6.66 7.64
C SER A 43 -4.41 5.75 8.83
N MET A 44 -4.37 6.33 10.02
CA MET A 44 -4.70 5.69 11.28
C MET A 44 -5.79 6.49 11.99
N GLU A 45 -6.93 5.89 12.28
CA GLU A 45 -7.98 6.50 13.10
C GLU A 45 -8.03 5.81 14.47
N LEU A 46 -7.73 6.57 15.53
CA LEU A 46 -7.86 6.13 16.92
C LEU A 46 -9.24 6.57 17.44
N LYS A 47 -10.09 5.59 17.79
CA LYS A 47 -11.47 5.82 18.24
C LYS A 47 -11.56 5.85 19.77
N SER A 48 -12.56 6.57 20.30
CA SER A 48 -12.71 6.79 21.75
C SER A 48 -13.02 5.53 22.56
N ASP A 49 -13.40 4.43 21.90
CA ASP A 49 -13.68 3.13 22.50
C ASP A 49 -12.44 2.20 22.56
N SER A 50 -11.24 2.77 22.43
CA SER A 50 -9.96 2.06 22.40
C SER A 50 -9.77 1.12 21.21
N THR A 51 -10.52 1.34 20.12
CA THR A 51 -10.30 0.66 18.84
C THR A 51 -9.59 1.55 17.83
N PHE A 52 -8.91 0.94 16.87
CA PHE A 52 -8.31 1.66 15.74
C PHE A 52 -8.70 1.07 14.39
N GLU A 53 -8.54 1.90 13.36
CA GLU A 53 -8.65 1.55 11.95
C GLU A 53 -7.43 2.09 11.22
N TYR A 54 -6.67 1.21 10.58
CA TYR A 54 -5.50 1.55 9.79
C TYR A 54 -5.77 1.25 8.33
N PHE A 55 -5.63 2.24 7.47
CA PHE A 55 -5.80 2.12 6.03
C PHE A 55 -4.44 2.30 5.36
N ASP A 56 -4.12 1.41 4.43
CA ASP A 56 -2.93 1.48 3.59
C ASP A 56 -3.31 1.27 2.12
N SER A 57 -2.94 2.25 1.30
CA SER A 57 -3.12 2.26 -0.15
C SER A 57 -1.75 2.43 -0.77
N ASN A 58 -1.17 1.36 -1.31
CA ASN A 58 0.11 1.38 -2.02
C ASN A 58 -0.10 1.62 -3.54
N GLY A 59 -0.82 2.69 -3.89
CA GLY A 59 -1.07 3.12 -5.27
C GLY A 59 -1.87 2.14 -6.13
N MET A 60 -1.20 1.38 -7.00
CA MET A 60 -1.84 0.41 -7.92
C MET A 60 -2.31 -0.89 -7.25
N LEU A 61 -1.99 -1.06 -5.96
CA LEU A 61 -2.32 -2.24 -5.20
C LEU A 61 -3.71 -2.14 -4.57
N LYS A 62 -4.24 -3.29 -4.16
CA LYS A 62 -5.51 -3.36 -3.46
C LYS A 62 -5.37 -2.61 -2.13
N ASP A 63 -6.22 -1.62 -1.93
CA ASP A 63 -6.39 -0.93 -0.65
C ASP A 63 -6.61 -1.95 0.48
N GLN A 64 -5.96 -1.71 1.62
CA GLN A 64 -6.03 -2.58 2.78
C GLN A 64 -6.50 -1.82 4.00
N THR A 65 -7.22 -2.51 4.88
CA THR A 65 -7.69 -1.94 6.14
C THR A 65 -7.53 -2.95 7.26
N SER A 66 -6.76 -2.58 8.27
CA SER A 66 -6.53 -3.36 9.49
C SER A 66 -7.29 -2.74 10.65
N TYR A 67 -7.78 -3.57 11.55
CA TYR A 67 -8.51 -3.15 12.75
C TYR A 67 -7.86 -3.73 14.00
N GLY A 68 -8.02 -3.05 15.13
CA GLY A 68 -7.53 -3.57 16.39
C GLY A 68 -7.90 -2.72 17.59
N ILE A 69 -7.16 -2.95 18.68
CA ILE A 69 -7.23 -2.19 19.92
C ILE A 69 -5.95 -1.38 20.14
N TRP A 70 -6.08 -0.29 20.87
CA TRP A 70 -4.94 0.53 21.26
C TRP A 70 -5.02 0.98 22.72
N TRP A 71 -3.85 1.25 23.29
CA TRP A 71 -3.69 1.87 24.60
C TRP A 71 -2.38 2.67 24.65
N VAL A 72 -2.20 3.46 25.73
CA VAL A 72 -1.04 4.34 25.88
C VAL A 72 -0.36 4.08 27.22
N GLU A 73 0.96 4.03 27.20
CA GLU A 73 1.81 4.07 28.38
C GLU A 73 2.88 5.16 28.20
N GLY A 74 2.74 6.28 28.90
CA GLY A 74 3.63 7.43 28.71
C GLY A 74 3.46 8.07 27.32
N ASN A 75 4.53 8.06 26.53
CA ASN A 75 4.55 8.59 25.15
C ASN A 75 4.51 7.46 24.10
N GLU A 76 4.17 6.25 24.51
CA GLU A 76 4.11 5.09 23.64
C GLU A 76 2.66 4.71 23.39
N LEU A 77 2.31 4.58 22.11
CA LEU A 77 1.03 4.06 21.63
C LEU A 77 1.23 2.59 21.29
N TYR A 78 0.47 1.72 21.94
CA TYR A 78 0.48 0.29 21.69
C TYR A 78 -0.69 -0.07 20.78
N LEU A 79 -0.42 -0.86 19.74
CA LEU A 79 -1.38 -1.28 18.72
C LEU A 79 -1.40 -2.80 18.61
N ASP A 80 -2.56 -3.43 18.81
CA ASP A 80 -2.74 -4.88 18.64
C ASP A 80 -3.92 -5.15 17.71
N GLY A 81 -3.62 -5.72 16.54
CA GLY A 81 -4.56 -6.02 15.48
C GLY A 81 -5.42 -7.25 15.79
N TYR A 82 -6.65 -7.23 15.31
CA TYR A 82 -7.54 -8.40 15.32
C TYR A 82 -7.11 -9.44 14.29
N ASP A 83 -6.66 -8.96 13.14
CA ASP A 83 -6.12 -9.80 12.09
C ASP A 83 -4.71 -10.28 12.48
N ARG A 84 -4.44 -11.55 12.22
CA ARG A 84 -3.12 -12.17 12.37
C ARG A 84 -2.67 -12.62 10.99
N PRO A 85 -1.35 -12.61 10.72
CA PRO A 85 -0.84 -13.18 9.49
C PRO A 85 -1.36 -14.61 9.40
N LYS A 86 -2.14 -14.87 8.35
CA LYS A 86 -2.50 -16.25 8.04
C LYS A 86 -1.20 -16.95 7.68
N PRO A 87 -1.02 -18.24 8.03
CA PRO A 87 0.11 -18.99 7.51
C PRO A 87 0.12 -18.80 6.00
N THR A 88 1.22 -18.25 5.50
CA THR A 88 1.40 -17.87 4.10
C THR A 88 1.15 -19.12 3.27
N VAL A 89 -0.03 -19.23 2.67
CA VAL A 89 -0.20 -20.16 1.56
C VAL A 89 0.43 -19.39 0.43
N GLU A 90 1.66 -19.75 0.07
CA GLU A 90 2.37 -19.15 -1.06
C GLU A 90 1.43 -19.13 -2.27
N PRO A 91 0.93 -17.96 -2.72
CA PRO A 91 -0.02 -17.90 -3.80
C PRO A 91 0.67 -18.47 -5.03
N SER A 92 0.04 -19.46 -5.63
CA SER A 92 0.55 -20.12 -6.82
C SER A 92 -0.25 -19.64 -8.00
N TYR A 93 0.44 -19.13 -9.01
CA TYR A 93 -0.15 -18.77 -10.27
C TYR A 93 0.19 -19.84 -11.28
N GLU A 94 -0.78 -20.20 -12.09
CA GLU A 94 -0.55 -21.10 -13.22
C GLU A 94 -0.64 -20.29 -14.51
N CYS A 95 0.39 -20.41 -15.32
CA CYS A 95 0.43 -19.93 -16.68
C CYS A 95 0.26 -21.14 -17.60
N GLN A 96 -0.94 -21.27 -18.15
CA GLN A 96 -1.28 -22.35 -19.07
C GLN A 96 -1.08 -21.89 -20.50
N CYS A 97 -0.18 -22.55 -21.23
CA CYS A 97 -0.09 -22.38 -22.67
C CYS A 97 -1.35 -23.00 -23.31
N GLY A 98 -2.16 -22.18 -23.99
CA GLY A 98 -3.33 -22.64 -24.73
C GLY A 98 -2.93 -23.37 -26.01
N GLU A 99 -3.79 -24.28 -26.48
CA GLU A 99 -3.67 -24.83 -27.84
C GLU A 99 -3.77 -23.67 -28.84
N THR A 100 -2.78 -23.55 -29.72
CA THR A 100 -2.75 -22.50 -30.71
C THR A 100 -3.53 -22.98 -31.94
N GLU A 101 -4.69 -22.39 -32.20
CA GLU A 101 -5.45 -22.68 -33.43
C GLU A 101 -4.67 -22.26 -34.69
N SER A 102 -3.69 -21.35 -34.54
CA SER A 102 -2.76 -20.92 -35.58
C SER A 102 -1.32 -20.94 -35.09
N ASN A 103 -0.38 -21.29 -35.97
CA ASN A 103 1.07 -21.25 -35.67
C ASN A 103 1.62 -19.82 -35.49
N ASP A 104 0.79 -18.79 -35.66
CA ASP A 104 1.23 -17.39 -35.73
C ASP A 104 1.14 -16.66 -34.38
N SER A 105 0.59 -17.32 -33.35
CA SER A 105 0.45 -16.72 -32.01
C SER A 105 0.64 -17.74 -30.91
N LEU A 106 1.08 -17.28 -29.75
CA LEU A 106 1.07 -18.03 -28.48
C LEU A 106 -0.04 -17.46 -27.60
N ASN A 107 -0.76 -18.36 -26.92
CA ASN A 107 -1.83 -18.00 -25.99
C ASN A 107 -1.45 -18.45 -24.59
N PHE A 108 -1.61 -17.57 -23.61
CA PHE A 108 -1.41 -17.86 -22.20
C PHE A 108 -2.69 -17.54 -21.44
N LEU A 109 -3.18 -18.48 -20.64
CA LEU A 109 -4.17 -18.21 -19.61
C LEU A 109 -3.45 -18.14 -18.27
N ILE A 110 -3.65 -17.04 -17.55
CA ILE A 110 -3.00 -16.82 -16.26
C ILE A 110 -4.09 -16.88 -15.19
N ILE A 111 -3.99 -17.86 -14.30
CA ILE A 111 -4.95 -18.09 -13.22
C ILE A 111 -4.26 -17.99 -11.85
N ASP A 112 -5.02 -17.56 -10.85
CA ASP A 112 -4.60 -17.54 -9.45
C ASP A 112 -4.83 -18.89 -8.75
N GLU A 113 -4.50 -18.96 -7.46
CA GLU A 113 -4.68 -20.16 -6.64
C GLU A 113 -6.15 -20.59 -6.48
N TYR A 114 -7.09 -19.69 -6.75
CA TYR A 114 -8.54 -19.96 -6.73
C TYR A 114 -9.09 -20.37 -8.10
N HIS A 115 -8.22 -20.51 -9.10
CA HIS A 115 -8.56 -20.78 -10.50
C HIS A 115 -9.35 -19.63 -11.15
N GLU A 116 -9.20 -18.40 -10.64
CA GLU A 116 -9.78 -17.21 -11.24
C GLU A 116 -8.79 -16.59 -12.24
N PRO A 117 -9.26 -16.14 -13.42
CA PRO A 117 -8.40 -15.53 -14.43
C PRO A 117 -7.89 -14.15 -13.99
N LEU A 118 -6.60 -13.91 -14.22
CA LEU A 118 -5.97 -12.62 -13.96
C LEU A 118 -5.99 -11.72 -15.18
N PHE A 119 -6.71 -10.61 -15.08
CA PHE A 119 -6.76 -9.57 -16.11
C PHE A 119 -5.61 -8.55 -15.97
N GLN A 120 -5.28 -7.86 -17.07
CA GLN A 120 -4.23 -6.83 -17.13
C GLN A 120 -2.83 -7.29 -16.67
N VAL A 121 -2.55 -8.58 -16.76
CA VAL A 121 -1.19 -9.08 -16.56
C VAL A 121 -0.36 -8.67 -17.77
N ALA A 122 0.69 -7.90 -17.53
CA ALA A 122 1.57 -7.42 -18.59
C ALA A 122 2.48 -8.54 -19.09
N CYS A 123 2.77 -8.50 -20.38
CA CYS A 123 3.68 -9.41 -21.04
C CYS A 123 4.67 -8.60 -21.88
N VAL A 124 5.94 -8.96 -21.79
CA VAL A 124 7.00 -8.40 -22.62
C VAL A 124 7.70 -9.53 -23.34
N VAL A 125 7.74 -9.48 -24.67
CA VAL A 125 8.54 -10.40 -25.47
C VAL A 125 9.90 -9.77 -25.69
N ASN A 126 10.96 -10.50 -25.36
CA ASN A 126 12.32 -9.97 -25.32
C ASN A 126 13.23 -10.70 -26.32
N HIS A 127 14.25 -9.99 -26.79
CA HIS A 127 15.44 -10.57 -27.43
C HIS A 127 16.68 -9.94 -26.81
N GLU A 128 17.49 -10.75 -26.14
CA GLU A 128 18.61 -10.27 -25.33
C GLU A 128 18.14 -9.16 -24.37
N ASP A 129 18.71 -7.96 -24.45
CA ASP A 129 18.38 -6.81 -23.60
C ASP A 129 17.31 -5.88 -24.22
N SER A 130 16.66 -6.28 -25.33
CA SER A 130 15.69 -5.47 -26.05
C SER A 130 14.26 -6.01 -25.95
N ASN A 131 13.31 -5.10 -25.70
CA ASN A 131 11.89 -5.41 -25.68
C ASN A 131 11.34 -5.35 -27.12
N LEU A 132 10.83 -6.46 -27.63
CA LEU A 132 10.31 -6.59 -29.00
C LEU A 132 8.81 -6.32 -29.10
N TYR A 133 8.05 -6.73 -28.08
CA TYR A 133 6.60 -6.64 -28.09
C TYR A 133 6.03 -6.55 -26.69
N TYR A 134 4.87 -5.89 -26.58
CA TYR A 134 4.13 -5.73 -25.33
C TYR A 134 2.68 -6.14 -25.54
N ALA A 135 2.15 -6.89 -24.58
CA ALA A 135 0.73 -7.22 -24.50
C ALA A 135 0.27 -7.24 -23.05
N SER A 136 -1.03 -7.34 -22.84
CA SER A 136 -1.63 -7.58 -21.54
C SER A 136 -2.76 -8.57 -21.67
N SER A 137 -3.02 -9.36 -20.61
CA SER A 137 -4.19 -10.24 -20.58
C SER A 137 -5.49 -9.44 -20.60
N ASP A 138 -6.52 -9.99 -21.25
CA ASP A 138 -7.86 -9.41 -21.31
C ASP A 138 -8.66 -9.67 -20.01
N PHE A 139 -9.97 -9.39 -20.03
CA PHE A 139 -10.84 -9.58 -18.88
C PHE A 139 -11.07 -11.05 -18.51
N ASP A 140 -10.85 -11.96 -19.45
CA ASP A 140 -10.95 -13.40 -19.24
C ASP A 140 -9.57 -14.00 -18.89
N GLY A 141 -8.56 -13.14 -18.66
CA GLY A 141 -7.20 -13.52 -18.30
C GLY A 141 -6.40 -14.13 -19.44
N LEU A 142 -6.90 -14.02 -20.68
CA LEU A 142 -6.24 -14.55 -21.87
C LEU A 142 -5.24 -13.52 -22.40
N LEU A 143 -4.01 -13.97 -22.61
CA LEU A 143 -2.92 -13.21 -23.17
C LEU A 143 -2.51 -13.84 -24.50
N GLN A 144 -2.70 -13.10 -25.59
CA GLN A 144 -2.27 -13.51 -26.93
C GLN A 144 -1.06 -12.69 -27.37
N ILE A 145 0.01 -13.37 -27.77
CA ILE A 145 1.22 -12.73 -28.33
C ILE A 145 1.52 -13.30 -29.71
N PRO A 146 1.98 -12.48 -30.66
CA PRO A 146 2.43 -12.98 -31.96
C PRO A 146 3.70 -13.82 -31.78
N MET A 147 3.86 -14.86 -32.60
CA MET A 147 5.10 -15.61 -32.66
C MET A 147 6.17 -14.73 -33.32
N ILE A 148 7.29 -14.50 -32.62
CA ILE A 148 8.40 -13.66 -33.10
C ILE A 148 9.66 -14.50 -33.11
N ASP A 149 10.14 -14.87 -34.30
CA ASP A 149 11.28 -15.78 -34.49
C ASP A 149 12.56 -15.35 -33.77
N SER A 150 12.78 -14.03 -33.66
CA SER A 150 13.94 -13.49 -32.95
C SER A 150 13.80 -13.52 -31.44
N ALA A 151 12.62 -13.75 -30.86
CA ALA A 151 12.45 -13.69 -29.41
C ALA A 151 13.29 -14.76 -28.69
N THR A 152 13.87 -14.41 -27.54
CA THR A 152 14.61 -15.35 -26.68
C THR A 152 13.78 -15.81 -25.50
N HIS A 153 12.98 -14.92 -24.91
CA HIS A 153 12.11 -15.23 -23.78
C HIS A 153 10.92 -14.27 -23.70
N ILE A 154 9.94 -14.66 -22.89
CA ILE A 154 8.74 -13.91 -22.57
C ILE A 154 8.75 -13.63 -21.07
N ASP A 155 8.61 -12.36 -20.69
CA ASP A 155 8.40 -11.93 -19.32
C ASP A 155 6.91 -11.67 -19.08
N ILE A 156 6.28 -12.44 -18.21
CA ILE A 156 4.92 -12.19 -17.70
C ILE A 156 5.03 -11.50 -16.35
N LYS A 157 4.36 -10.35 -16.21
CA LYS A 157 4.44 -9.42 -15.07
C LYS A 157 3.03 -9.01 -14.62
N GLY A 158 2.61 -9.47 -13.44
CA GLY A 158 1.30 -9.16 -12.86
C GLY A 158 1.47 -8.47 -11.52
N GLY A 159 1.27 -7.15 -11.49
CA GLY A 159 1.61 -6.35 -10.32
C GLY A 159 3.10 -6.52 -9.94
N PRO A 160 3.46 -6.30 -8.66
CA PRO A 160 4.83 -6.45 -8.20
C PRO A 160 5.23 -7.91 -7.86
N TRP A 161 4.28 -8.84 -7.77
CA TRP A 161 4.51 -10.22 -7.30
C TRP A 161 4.77 -11.20 -8.44
N LEU A 162 3.91 -11.18 -9.46
CA LEU A 162 3.99 -12.18 -10.52
C LEU A 162 5.11 -11.80 -11.48
N ARG A 163 6.14 -12.64 -11.54
CA ARG A 163 7.22 -12.55 -12.51
C ARG A 163 7.54 -13.95 -13.03
N ILE A 164 7.19 -14.21 -14.28
CA ILE A 164 7.53 -15.45 -14.97
C ILE A 164 8.40 -15.09 -16.16
N ALA A 165 9.56 -15.73 -16.27
CA ALA A 165 10.38 -15.68 -17.47
C ALA A 165 10.29 -17.04 -18.17
N ILE A 166 9.72 -17.05 -19.37
CA ILE A 166 9.47 -18.24 -20.18
C ILE A 166 10.43 -18.22 -21.37
N PRO A 167 11.43 -19.12 -21.44
CA PRO A 167 12.25 -19.26 -22.64
C PRO A 167 11.39 -19.62 -23.86
N MET A 168 11.67 -19.03 -25.02
CA MET A 168 10.91 -19.33 -26.24
C MET A 168 11.00 -20.81 -26.66
N THR A 169 12.06 -21.51 -26.24
CA THR A 169 12.26 -22.96 -26.47
C THR A 169 11.26 -23.84 -25.74
N ASP A 170 10.58 -23.31 -24.72
CA ASP A 170 9.80 -24.11 -23.78
C ASP A 170 8.29 -23.76 -23.83
N THR A 171 7.87 -23.01 -24.85
CA THR A 171 6.51 -22.43 -25.02
C THR A 171 5.36 -23.45 -25.17
N CYS A 172 5.64 -24.76 -25.09
CA CYS A 172 4.65 -25.84 -25.11
C CYS A 172 4.31 -26.41 -23.71
N CYS A 173 4.86 -25.84 -22.63
CA CYS A 173 4.69 -26.34 -21.27
C CYS A 173 3.80 -25.42 -20.43
N SER A 174 2.96 -25.98 -19.54
CA SER A 174 2.32 -25.23 -18.46
C SER A 174 3.35 -24.88 -17.38
N TYR A 175 3.34 -23.64 -16.91
CA TYR A 175 4.22 -23.18 -15.84
C TYR A 175 3.42 -22.90 -14.58
N THR A 176 3.72 -23.59 -13.50
CA THR A 176 3.26 -23.18 -12.18
C THR A 176 4.35 -22.35 -11.53
N VAL A 177 4.01 -21.12 -11.16
CA VAL A 177 4.88 -20.23 -10.39
C VAL A 177 4.27 -20.05 -9.02
N THR A 178 4.86 -20.72 -8.05
CA THR A 178 4.61 -20.46 -6.64
C THR A 178 5.35 -19.18 -6.27
N LEU A 179 4.61 -18.14 -5.90
CA LEU A 179 5.20 -16.94 -5.35
C LEU A 179 5.34 -17.11 -3.85
N THR A 180 6.51 -16.77 -3.32
CA THR A 180 6.60 -16.40 -1.92
C THR A 180 5.83 -15.09 -1.77
N GLU A 181 4.63 -15.15 -1.18
CA GLU A 181 3.91 -13.93 -0.81
C GLU A 181 4.84 -13.10 0.06
N ILE A 182 5.16 -11.90 -0.37
CA ILE A 182 5.53 -10.87 0.58
C ILE A 182 4.18 -10.35 1.04
N ASP A 183 3.68 -10.93 2.12
CA ASP A 183 2.45 -10.48 2.77
C ASP A 183 2.60 -8.98 3.04
N GLN A 184 1.95 -8.17 2.20
CA GLN A 184 1.98 -6.71 2.33
C GLN A 184 0.88 -6.22 3.27
N PHE A 185 0.13 -7.14 3.89
CA PHE A 185 -0.80 -6.75 4.92
C PHE A 185 -0.02 -6.36 6.17
N HIS A 186 -0.22 -5.11 6.58
CA HIS A 186 0.31 -4.62 7.83
C HIS A 186 -0.49 -5.21 8.99
N TYR A 187 0.02 -6.29 9.57
CA TYR A 187 -0.53 -6.87 10.79
C TYR A 187 0.10 -6.24 12.02
N PHE A 188 -0.74 -5.57 12.80
CA PHE A 188 -0.34 -5.06 14.11
C PHE A 188 -0.19 -6.20 15.12
N ASN A 189 1.04 -6.57 15.45
CA ASN A 189 1.33 -7.59 16.47
C ASN A 189 1.97 -6.96 17.70
N ARG A 190 1.16 -6.26 18.51
CA ARG A 190 1.61 -5.48 19.67
C ARG A 190 2.73 -4.51 19.31
N GLU A 191 2.51 -3.78 18.23
CA GLU A 191 3.43 -2.75 17.80
C GLU A 191 3.44 -1.59 18.79
N VAL A 192 4.61 -0.97 18.91
CA VAL A 192 4.82 0.18 19.78
C VAL A 192 5.21 1.35 18.90
N TRP A 193 4.28 2.30 18.77
CA TRP A 193 4.46 3.54 18.04
C TRP A 193 4.79 4.66 19.02
N SER A 194 5.57 5.65 18.59
CA SER A 194 5.81 6.84 19.41
C SER A 194 4.73 7.89 19.16
N PHE A 195 4.20 8.46 20.24
CA PHE A 195 3.23 9.54 20.21
C PHE A 195 3.85 10.85 20.70
N ILE A 196 3.69 11.89 19.89
CA ILE A 196 3.90 13.29 20.29
C ILE A 196 2.58 14.00 19.98
N PRO A 197 2.09 14.91 20.83
CA PRO A 197 0.88 15.70 20.55
C PRO A 197 0.71 16.11 19.06
N GLY A 198 -0.33 15.56 18.43
CA GLY A 198 -0.65 15.80 17.01
C GLY A 198 0.10 14.94 15.98
N LYS A 199 0.95 14.00 16.40
CA LYS A 199 1.76 13.14 15.52
C LYS A 199 1.88 11.70 16.02
N LEU A 200 1.84 10.77 15.09
CA LEU A 200 2.21 9.37 15.34
C LEU A 200 3.45 9.00 14.52
N TYR A 201 4.29 8.17 15.10
CA TYR A 201 5.50 7.67 14.46
C TYR A 201 5.47 6.15 14.46
N ASP A 202 5.34 5.61 13.25
CA ASP A 202 5.54 4.21 12.94
C ASP A 202 7.04 3.85 13.10
N PRO A 203 7.39 2.79 13.84
CA PRO A 203 8.78 2.37 14.03
C PRO A 203 9.49 1.92 12.74
N ASP A 204 8.74 1.44 11.74
CA ASP A 204 9.30 0.88 10.51
C ASP A 204 9.49 1.94 9.41
N ASP A 205 8.85 3.10 9.53
CA ASP A 205 8.92 4.20 8.55
C ASP A 205 9.40 5.53 9.16
N HIS A 206 10.57 5.50 9.81
CA HIS A 206 11.26 6.70 10.27
C HIS A 206 11.93 7.43 9.10
N PRO A 207 11.21 8.31 8.39
CA PRO A 207 10.91 9.61 9.00
C PRO A 207 9.45 10.09 8.85
N THR A 208 8.53 9.26 8.36
CA THR A 208 7.17 9.72 8.08
C THR A 208 6.31 9.70 9.32
N ALA A 209 6.12 10.89 9.89
CA ALA A 209 5.09 11.08 10.90
C ALA A 209 3.71 11.05 10.22
N PHE A 210 2.74 10.39 10.85
CA PHE A 210 1.34 10.64 10.56
C PHE A 210 0.91 11.91 11.29
N TRP A 211 0.17 12.78 10.61
CA TRP A 211 -0.24 14.07 11.13
C TRP A 211 -1.72 14.05 11.50
N TYR A 212 -2.07 14.61 12.66
CA TYR A 212 -3.45 14.75 13.09
C TYR A 212 -4.25 15.62 12.11
N ASP A 213 -5.34 15.08 11.60
CA ASP A 213 -6.26 15.76 10.70
C ASP A 213 -7.54 16.14 11.46
N ALA A 214 -7.58 17.38 11.96
CA ALA A 214 -8.68 17.90 12.76
C ALA A 214 -9.92 18.26 11.93
N ASP A 215 -9.81 18.48 10.61
CA ASP A 215 -10.79 19.30 9.87
C ASP A 215 -10.96 18.99 8.36
N LYS A 216 -10.46 17.87 7.80
CA LYS A 216 -10.55 17.65 6.34
C LYS A 216 -11.03 16.27 5.89
N PRO A 217 -12.27 16.14 5.36
CA PRO A 217 -12.52 15.14 4.33
C PRO A 217 -11.75 15.57 3.06
N TYR A 218 -10.67 14.86 2.75
CA TYR A 218 -9.93 14.84 1.49
C TYR A 218 -10.17 15.99 0.51
N TYR A 219 -9.24 16.96 0.51
CA TYR A 219 -8.79 17.52 -0.77
C TYR A 219 -7.32 17.12 -0.91
N LEU A 220 -7.06 16.12 -1.76
CA LEU A 220 -5.83 16.08 -2.54
C LEU A 220 -5.53 17.53 -2.93
N LYS A 221 -4.32 18.05 -2.67
CA LYS A 221 -3.90 19.36 -3.22
C LYS A 221 -4.42 19.43 -4.65
N GLU A 222 -5.17 20.49 -4.99
CA GLU A 222 -5.93 20.60 -6.26
C GLU A 222 -5.07 20.36 -7.51
N GLU A 223 -3.74 20.41 -7.39
CA GLU A 223 -2.77 20.08 -8.44
C GLU A 223 -2.65 18.57 -8.75
N LEU A 224 -3.05 17.66 -7.85
CA LEU A 224 -2.99 16.18 -8.05
C LEU A 224 -4.36 15.54 -8.33
N VAL A 225 -5.45 16.26 -8.09
CA VAL A 225 -6.83 15.82 -8.35
C VAL A 225 -7.07 15.42 -9.83
N PRO A 226 -6.51 16.11 -10.84
CA PRO A 226 -6.70 15.72 -12.23
C PRO A 226 -6.11 14.34 -12.54
N PHE A 227 -4.98 13.98 -11.92
CA PHE A 227 -4.27 12.74 -12.21
C PHE A 227 -4.97 11.53 -11.58
N VAL A 228 -5.38 11.62 -10.31
CA VAL A 228 -6.10 10.53 -9.63
C VAL A 228 -7.52 10.36 -10.19
N ARG A 229 -8.24 11.46 -10.49
CA ARG A 229 -9.53 11.36 -11.19
C ARG A 229 -9.41 10.82 -12.61
N PHE A 230 -8.29 11.03 -13.30
CA PHE A 230 -8.07 10.46 -14.63
C PHE A 230 -8.00 8.93 -14.59
N PHE A 231 -7.26 8.34 -13.64
CA PHE A 231 -7.19 6.88 -13.49
C PHE A 231 -8.50 6.27 -12.96
N HIS A 232 -9.16 6.92 -12.01
CA HIS A 232 -10.44 6.44 -11.48
C HIS A 232 -11.57 6.51 -12.53
N ASN A 233 -11.61 7.59 -13.33
CA ASN A 233 -12.59 7.72 -14.42
C ASN A 233 -12.26 6.86 -15.65
N MET A 234 -10.99 6.54 -15.94
CA MET A 234 -10.63 5.55 -16.96
C MET A 234 -11.16 4.17 -16.59
N ASN A 235 -10.96 3.71 -15.35
CA ASN A 235 -11.49 2.43 -14.89
C ASN A 235 -13.03 2.39 -14.91
N TYR A 236 -13.69 3.51 -14.62
CA TYR A 236 -15.15 3.61 -14.73
C TYR A 236 -15.65 3.60 -16.18
N TRP A 237 -15.02 4.35 -17.09
CA TRP A 237 -15.37 4.39 -18.51
C TRP A 237 -15.11 3.05 -19.20
N ILE A 238 -13.99 2.41 -18.94
CA ILE A 238 -13.63 1.10 -19.51
C ILE A 238 -14.60 0.01 -19.06
N ARG A 239 -15.11 0.06 -17.82
CA ARG A 239 -16.15 -0.88 -17.34
C ARG A 239 -17.54 -0.68 -17.95
N HIS A 240 -17.83 0.48 -18.54
CA HIS A 240 -19.19 0.83 -19.00
C HIS A 240 -19.28 1.14 -20.50
N SER A 241 -18.16 1.25 -21.21
CA SER A 241 -18.16 1.26 -22.68
C SER A 241 -18.24 -0.17 -23.19
N ARG A 242 -19.46 -0.66 -23.41
CA ARG A 242 -19.70 -1.82 -24.28
C ARG A 242 -19.41 -1.40 -25.72
N PHE A 243 -18.21 -1.73 -26.20
CA PHE A 243 -17.93 -1.89 -27.63
C PHE A 243 -17.65 -3.36 -27.89
#